data_AF-A0A2J6HH45-F1
#
_entry.id   AF-A0A2J6HH45-F1
#
_cell.length_a   1.000
_cell.length_b   1.000
_cell.length_c   1.000
_cell.angle_alpha   90.00
_cell.angle_beta   90.00
_cell.angle_gamma   90.00
#
_symmetry.space_group_name_H-M   'P 1'
#
loop_
_entity.id
_entity.type
_entity.pdbx_description
1 polymer ?
#
loop_
_entity_poly.entity_id
_entity_poly.type
_entity_poly.pdbx_seq_one_letter_code
_entity_poly.pdbx_strand_id
1 'polypeptide(L)'
;MDVEKIRTQFPVCKNYHYFQSAGMSPMPIPVFKKVQEGYQTLTEHGDIFFHKDIEKQEEMFETIAGMLNCQKEDVSLAESNSMAMSLTGLALKNKHQDFNIVSMEEEFPSNTVPLEYLDIEMRYVKHKNHRYPVEDILALCDENTLAVQTSYVQYGTGFRQDLLALGRELEKRNVLFIVNATQAFPFFPPDMRAMNIDVLTCSVHKWGFAGHIGTLYVTSEEFRQNHPSPIAGWLSVDVSESDD
;
A
#
# COMPACT_ATOMS: atom_id res chain seq x y z
N MET A 1 6.51 -3.91 -28.22
CA MET A 1 5.80 -4.79 -27.25
C MET A 1 4.98 -5.79 -28.04
N ASP A 2 5.16 -7.09 -27.82
CA ASP A 2 4.41 -8.16 -28.52
C ASP A 2 3.19 -8.56 -27.68
N VAL A 3 2.04 -7.99 -28.02
CA VAL A 3 0.80 -8.15 -27.24
C VAL A 3 0.25 -9.58 -27.36
N GLU A 4 0.38 -10.23 -28.52
CA GLU A 4 -0.12 -11.59 -28.70
C GLU A 4 0.68 -12.60 -27.87
N LYS A 5 2.01 -12.44 -27.81
CA LYS A 5 2.85 -13.24 -26.92
C LYS A 5 2.55 -13.00 -25.43
N ILE A 6 2.20 -11.77 -25.03
CA ILE A 6 1.79 -11.49 -23.65
C ILE A 6 0.45 -12.16 -23.35
N ARG A 7 -0.52 -12.06 -24.26
CA ARG A 7 -1.85 -12.67 -24.11
C ARG A 7 -1.77 -14.18 -23.92
N THR A 8 -0.79 -14.87 -24.50
CA THR A 8 -0.61 -16.31 -24.28
C THR A 8 -0.24 -16.66 -22.84
N GLN A 9 0.25 -15.69 -22.05
CA GLN A 9 0.53 -15.88 -20.62
C GLN A 9 -0.73 -15.81 -19.74
N PHE A 10 -1.88 -15.39 -20.29
CA PHE A 10 -3.13 -15.24 -19.56
C PHE A 10 -4.22 -16.14 -20.18
N PRO A 11 -4.40 -17.38 -19.66
CA PRO A 11 -5.37 -18.33 -20.21
C PRO A 11 -6.80 -17.80 -20.30
N VAL A 12 -7.19 -16.87 -19.40
CA VAL A 12 -8.50 -16.22 -19.40
C VAL A 12 -8.83 -15.58 -20.76
N CYS A 13 -7.82 -15.08 -21.49
CA CYS A 13 -7.99 -14.40 -22.77
C CYS A 13 -8.46 -15.32 -23.90
N LYS A 14 -8.39 -16.65 -23.72
CA LYS A 14 -8.97 -17.63 -24.66
C LYS A 14 -10.47 -17.79 -24.49
N ASN A 15 -10.97 -17.49 -23.29
CA ASN A 15 -12.35 -17.77 -22.89
C ASN A 15 -13.19 -16.48 -22.80
N TYR A 16 -12.54 -15.33 -22.50
CA TYR A 16 -13.24 -14.08 -22.20
C TYR A 16 -12.50 -12.84 -22.70
N HIS A 17 -13.26 -11.78 -22.99
CA HIS A 17 -12.77 -10.41 -23.03
C HIS A 17 -12.78 -9.83 -21.62
N TYR A 18 -11.66 -9.97 -20.89
CA TYR A 18 -11.58 -9.65 -19.47
C TYR A 18 -11.24 -8.17 -19.24
N PHE A 19 -12.24 -7.37 -18.83
CA PHE A 19 -12.09 -5.93 -18.52
C PHE A 19 -12.25 -5.61 -17.03
N GLN A 20 -12.02 -6.58 -16.14
CA GLN A 20 -12.27 -6.45 -14.69
C GLN A 20 -10.99 -6.42 -13.83
N SER A 21 -9.83 -6.14 -14.43
CA SER A 21 -8.53 -6.14 -13.71
C SER A 21 -8.46 -5.17 -12.53
N ALA A 22 -9.25 -4.10 -12.55
CA ALA A 22 -9.38 -3.14 -11.44
C ALA A 22 -10.08 -3.73 -10.19
N GLY A 23 -10.78 -4.86 -10.34
CA GLY A 23 -11.32 -5.65 -9.23
C GLY A 23 -10.38 -6.79 -8.84
N MET A 24 -9.94 -7.57 -9.83
CA MET A 24 -9.00 -8.68 -9.68
C MET A 24 -8.31 -8.89 -11.02
N SER A 25 -6.99 -9.01 -11.07
CA SER A 25 -6.36 -9.38 -12.34
C SER A 25 -6.32 -10.89 -12.54
N PRO A 26 -6.33 -11.36 -13.80
CA PRO A 26 -5.97 -12.74 -14.07
C PRO A 26 -4.49 -12.95 -13.74
N MET A 27 -4.19 -14.03 -13.03
CA MET A 27 -2.82 -14.42 -12.74
C MET A 27 -2.14 -14.97 -14.01
N PRO A 28 -0.94 -14.48 -14.39
CA PRO A 28 -0.21 -15.01 -15.53
C PRO A 28 0.41 -16.37 -15.20
N ILE A 29 0.59 -17.22 -16.22
CA ILE A 29 1.11 -18.59 -16.09
C ILE A 29 2.41 -18.66 -15.25
N PRO A 30 3.42 -17.78 -15.43
CA PRO A 30 4.64 -17.84 -14.64
C PRO A 30 4.40 -17.66 -13.14
N VAL A 31 3.52 -16.72 -12.75
CA VAL A 31 3.18 -16.49 -11.34
C VAL A 31 2.43 -17.68 -10.76
N PHE A 32 1.45 -18.22 -11.50
CA PHE A 32 0.72 -19.42 -11.09
C PHE A 32 1.66 -20.60 -10.84
N LYS A 33 2.61 -20.86 -11.75
CA LYS A 33 3.60 -21.92 -11.58
C LYS A 33 4.47 -21.71 -10.35
N LYS A 34 4.90 -20.48 -10.06
CA LYS A 34 5.69 -20.18 -8.86
C LYS A 34 4.95 -20.43 -7.56
N VAL A 35 3.66 -20.11 -7.51
CA VAL A 35 2.81 -20.46 -6.36
C VAL A 35 2.73 -21.98 -6.18
N GLN A 36 2.52 -22.73 -7.27
CA GLN A 36 2.49 -24.20 -7.22
C GLN A 36 3.81 -24.80 -6.72
N GLU A 37 4.94 -24.32 -7.25
CA GLU A 37 6.28 -24.73 -6.83
C GLU A 37 6.53 -24.49 -5.33
N GLY A 38 6.05 -23.36 -4.79
CA GLY A 38 6.14 -23.05 -3.36
C GLY A 38 5.41 -24.07 -2.48
N TYR A 39 4.14 -24.38 -2.80
CA TYR A 39 3.38 -25.38 -2.04
C TYR A 39 3.92 -26.80 -2.23
N GLN A 40 4.45 -27.13 -3.41
CA GLN A 40 5.12 -28.40 -3.64
C GLN A 40 6.36 -28.54 -2.74
N THR A 41 7.19 -27.50 -2.68
CA THR A 41 8.38 -27.46 -1.83
C THR A 41 8.01 -27.68 -0.35
N LEU A 42 6.99 -26.95 0.15
CA LEU A 42 6.51 -27.12 1.52
C LEU A 42 5.98 -28.54 1.80
N THR A 43 5.32 -29.16 0.82
CA THR A 43 4.80 -30.53 0.94
C THR A 43 5.92 -31.57 1.00
N GLU A 44 6.95 -31.41 0.17
CA GLU A 44 8.05 -32.37 0.04
C GLU A 44 9.10 -32.21 1.14
N HIS A 45 9.28 -30.99 1.64
CA HIS A 45 10.44 -30.62 2.45
C HIS A 45 10.09 -29.97 3.79
N GLY A 46 8.84 -29.55 4.02
CA GLY A 46 8.50 -28.75 5.19
C GLY A 46 9.26 -27.41 5.21
N ASP A 47 9.61 -26.94 6.40
CA ASP A 47 10.23 -25.62 6.63
C ASP A 47 11.78 -25.64 6.62
N ILE A 48 12.39 -26.70 6.06
CA ILE A 48 13.86 -26.83 6.07
C ILE A 48 14.60 -25.72 5.30
N PHE A 49 13.89 -24.98 4.44
CA PHE A 49 14.43 -23.90 3.63
C PHE A 49 14.11 -22.50 4.18
N PHE A 50 13.66 -22.39 5.43
CA PHE A 50 13.25 -21.13 6.07
C PHE A 50 14.19 -19.95 5.77
N HIS A 51 15.48 -20.07 6.05
CA HIS A 51 16.45 -18.98 5.82
C HIS A 51 16.55 -18.56 4.35
N LYS A 52 16.47 -19.50 3.42
CA LYS A 52 16.47 -19.22 1.99
C LYS A 52 15.19 -18.53 1.53
N ASP A 53 14.07 -18.82 2.19
CA ASP A 53 12.80 -18.14 1.90
C ASP A 53 12.78 -16.72 2.46
N ILE A 54 13.46 -16.47 3.59
CA ILE A 54 13.74 -15.11 4.09
C ILE A 54 14.61 -14.32 3.10
N GLU A 55 15.69 -14.91 2.57
CA GLU A 55 16.54 -14.26 1.56
C GLU A 55 15.73 -13.84 0.32
N LYS A 56 14.85 -14.71 -0.21
CA LYS A 56 13.96 -14.37 -1.33
C LYS A 56 12.97 -13.25 -0.98
N GLN A 57 12.50 -13.21 0.26
CA GLN A 57 11.63 -12.14 0.74
C GLN A 57 12.38 -10.80 0.75
N GLU A 58 13.63 -10.78 1.20
CA GLU A 58 14.47 -9.58 1.15
C GLU A 58 14.72 -9.11 -0.29
N GLU A 59 15.05 -10.02 -1.21
CA GLU A 59 15.22 -9.69 -2.64
C GLU A 59 13.93 -9.09 -3.25
N MET A 60 12.76 -9.60 -2.84
CA MET A 60 11.47 -9.04 -3.22
C MET A 60 11.30 -7.63 -2.65
N PHE A 61 11.62 -7.39 -1.37
CA PHE A 61 11.54 -6.07 -0.77
C PHE A 61 12.50 -5.07 -1.41
N GLU A 62 13.73 -5.47 -1.74
CA GLU A 62 14.68 -4.64 -2.49
C GLU A 62 14.14 -4.25 -3.87
N THR A 63 13.53 -5.19 -4.58
CA THR A 63 12.89 -4.93 -5.88
C THR A 63 11.75 -3.92 -5.76
N ILE A 64 10.85 -4.11 -4.79
CA ILE A 64 9.72 -3.20 -4.55
C ILE A 64 10.21 -1.82 -4.10
N ALA A 65 11.20 -1.76 -3.21
CA ALA A 65 11.78 -0.51 -2.74
C ALA A 65 12.41 0.29 -3.88
N GLY A 66 13.11 -0.38 -4.81
CA GLY A 66 13.63 0.25 -6.03
C GLY A 66 12.54 0.84 -6.92
N MET A 67 11.37 0.19 -7.01
CA MET A 67 10.22 0.73 -7.76
C MET A 67 9.60 1.96 -7.08
N LEU A 68 9.58 1.99 -5.74
CA LEU A 68 8.95 3.04 -4.94
C LEU A 68 9.91 4.16 -4.49
N ASN A 69 11.19 4.05 -4.84
CA ASN A 69 12.26 4.95 -4.41
C ASN A 69 12.35 5.10 -2.88
N CYS A 70 12.27 3.98 -2.15
CA CYS A 70 12.41 3.92 -0.69
C CYS A 70 13.51 2.92 -0.27
N GLN A 71 13.67 2.66 1.01
CA GLN A 71 14.57 1.60 1.51
C GLN A 71 13.82 0.25 1.59
N LYS A 72 14.53 -0.87 1.64
CA LYS A 72 13.87 -2.19 1.77
C LYS A 72 13.21 -2.35 3.15
N GLU A 73 13.79 -1.72 4.16
CA GLU A 73 13.29 -1.65 5.54
C GLU A 73 11.99 -0.84 5.65
N ASP A 74 11.66 -0.05 4.62
CA ASP A 74 10.39 0.65 4.53
C ASP A 74 9.24 -0.27 4.10
N VAL A 75 9.54 -1.42 3.47
CA VAL A 75 8.57 -2.30 2.83
C VAL A 75 8.16 -3.43 3.76
N SER A 76 6.85 -3.59 3.97
CA SER A 76 6.27 -4.73 4.67
C SER A 76 5.03 -5.26 3.95
N LEU A 77 4.51 -6.39 4.40
CA LEU A 77 3.25 -6.97 3.92
C LEU A 77 2.21 -6.98 5.05
N ALA A 78 1.01 -6.53 4.72
CA ALA A 78 -0.18 -6.69 5.53
C ALA A 78 -1.15 -7.66 4.83
N GLU A 79 -2.00 -8.35 5.60
CA GLU A 79 -2.99 -9.27 5.05
C GLU A 79 -3.98 -8.60 4.08
N SER A 80 -4.29 -7.33 4.33
CA SER A 80 -5.19 -6.53 3.50
C SER A 80 -4.93 -5.03 3.68
N ASN A 81 -5.47 -4.22 2.77
CA ASN A 81 -5.47 -2.76 2.92
C ASN A 81 -6.19 -2.33 4.20
N SER A 82 -7.29 -3.00 4.57
CA SER A 82 -8.00 -2.69 5.81
C SER A 82 -7.12 -2.92 7.03
N MET A 83 -6.35 -4.01 7.05
CA MET A 83 -5.39 -4.29 8.12
C MET A 83 -4.29 -3.21 8.17
N ALA A 84 -3.69 -2.86 7.03
CA ALA A 84 -2.67 -1.82 6.96
C ALA A 84 -3.18 -0.46 7.48
N MET A 85 -4.41 -0.09 7.13
CA MET A 85 -5.05 1.14 7.62
C MET A 85 -5.39 1.08 9.11
N SER A 86 -5.85 -0.07 9.62
CA SER A 86 -6.02 -0.27 11.07
C SER A 86 -4.71 -0.09 11.83
N LEU A 87 -3.62 -0.69 11.33
CA LEU A 87 -2.29 -0.55 11.93
C LEU A 87 -1.81 0.90 11.92
N THR A 88 -2.03 1.60 10.80
CA THR A 88 -1.71 3.03 10.67
C THR A 88 -2.50 3.85 11.70
N GLY A 89 -3.82 3.68 11.76
CA GLY A 89 -4.68 4.42 12.70
C GLY A 89 -4.34 4.16 14.16
N LEU A 90 -4.05 2.90 14.52
CA LEU A 90 -3.60 2.54 15.87
C LEU A 90 -2.24 3.18 16.22
N ALA A 91 -1.28 3.20 15.29
CA ALA A 91 0.01 3.85 15.49
C ALA A 91 -0.15 5.36 15.77
N LEU A 92 -1.06 6.03 15.04
CA LEU A 92 -1.38 7.45 15.25
C LEU A 92 -2.05 7.67 16.62
N LYS A 93 -3.07 6.89 16.98
CA LYS A 93 -3.78 7.01 18.27
C LYS A 93 -2.90 6.75 19.50
N ASN A 94 -1.82 5.99 19.35
CA ASN A 94 -0.86 5.77 20.43
C ASN A 94 -0.06 7.04 20.80
N LYS A 95 0.01 8.02 19.89
CA LYS A 95 0.81 9.24 20.06
C LYS A 95 -0.03 10.50 20.14
N HIS A 96 -1.17 10.52 19.45
CA HIS A 96 -2.00 11.70 19.29
C HIS A 96 -3.38 11.48 19.88
N GLN A 97 -3.96 12.55 20.38
CA GLN A 97 -5.34 12.64 20.83
C GLN A 97 -5.98 13.82 20.07
N ASP A 98 -7.31 13.80 19.94
CA ASP A 98 -8.08 14.94 19.40
C ASP A 98 -7.58 15.46 18.03
N PHE A 99 -7.35 14.55 17.07
CA PHE A 99 -6.90 14.87 15.72
C PHE A 99 -7.91 14.45 14.65
N ASN A 100 -7.81 15.06 13.47
CA ASN A 100 -8.57 14.67 12.29
C ASN A 100 -7.68 14.19 11.13
N ILE A 101 -8.28 13.41 10.24
CA ILE A 101 -7.69 13.02 8.95
C ILE A 101 -8.58 13.54 7.83
N VAL A 102 -7.99 14.30 6.92
CA VAL A 102 -8.67 14.75 5.69
C VAL A 102 -8.56 13.65 4.63
N SER A 103 -9.68 13.30 4.02
CA SER A 103 -9.80 12.22 3.03
C SER A 103 -10.81 12.60 1.95
N MET A 104 -10.97 11.73 0.96
CA MET A 104 -11.81 11.99 -0.22
C MET A 104 -13.17 11.30 -0.06
N GLU A 105 -14.27 12.00 -0.37
CA GLU A 105 -15.64 11.50 -0.15
C GLU A 105 -15.93 10.16 -0.85
N GLU A 106 -15.28 9.88 -1.99
CA GLU A 106 -15.47 8.65 -2.77
C GLU A 106 -14.28 7.67 -2.64
N GLU A 107 -13.57 7.68 -1.50
CA GLU A 107 -12.55 6.68 -1.22
C GLU A 107 -13.11 5.26 -1.15
N PHE A 108 -12.26 4.28 -1.49
CA PHE A 108 -12.66 2.89 -1.33
C PHE A 108 -12.77 2.55 0.17
N PRO A 109 -13.78 1.77 0.61
CA PRO A 109 -14.04 1.57 2.05
C PRO A 109 -12.86 1.02 2.87
N SER A 110 -11.97 0.23 2.27
CA SER A 110 -10.79 -0.27 3.00
C SER A 110 -9.78 0.82 3.38
N ASN A 111 -9.93 2.04 2.84
CA ASN A 111 -9.09 3.19 3.16
C ASN A 111 -9.63 3.97 4.37
N THR A 112 -10.96 4.09 4.51
CA THR A 112 -11.60 4.98 5.49
C THR A 112 -12.23 4.23 6.66
N VAL A 113 -13.00 3.16 6.38
CA VAL A 113 -13.75 2.40 7.41
C VAL A 113 -12.86 1.92 8.56
N PRO A 114 -11.62 1.42 8.35
CA PRO A 114 -10.74 1.06 9.46
C PRO A 114 -10.42 2.23 10.40
N LEU A 115 -10.24 3.44 9.86
CA LEU A 115 -9.95 4.64 10.63
C LEU A 115 -11.20 5.13 11.38
N GLU A 116 -12.35 5.13 10.70
CA GLU A 116 -13.65 5.46 11.32
C GLU A 116 -14.00 4.49 12.45
N TYR A 117 -13.73 3.19 12.27
CA TYR A 117 -13.95 2.17 13.30
C TYR A 117 -13.06 2.38 14.54
N LEU A 118 -11.93 3.06 14.38
CA LEU A 118 -11.05 3.47 15.48
C LEU A 118 -11.46 4.82 16.08
N ASP A 119 -12.65 5.35 15.75
CA ASP A 119 -13.16 6.64 16.20
C ASP A 119 -12.22 7.82 15.86
N ILE A 120 -11.50 7.73 14.72
CA ILE A 120 -10.72 8.86 14.20
C ILE A 120 -11.66 9.80 13.44
N GLU A 121 -11.60 11.11 13.71
CA GLU A 121 -12.40 12.10 13.00
C GLU A 121 -11.97 12.18 11.53
N MET A 122 -12.83 11.72 10.63
CA MET A 122 -12.61 11.80 9.18
C MET A 122 -13.32 13.02 8.60
N ARG A 123 -12.60 13.81 7.80
CA ARG A 123 -13.14 14.97 7.08
C ARG A 123 -13.06 14.74 5.59
N TYR A 124 -14.22 14.77 4.92
CA TYR A 124 -14.31 14.39 3.52
C TYR A 124 -14.37 15.59 2.57
N VAL A 125 -13.39 15.67 1.68
CA VAL A 125 -13.35 16.61 0.55
C VAL A 125 -14.37 16.14 -0.49
N LYS A 126 -15.23 17.05 -0.93
CA LYS A 126 -16.20 16.79 -2.00
C LYS A 126 -15.55 16.93 -3.37
N HIS A 127 -15.91 16.06 -4.30
CA HIS A 127 -15.34 16.12 -5.64
C HIS A 127 -15.89 17.30 -6.46
N LYS A 128 -15.07 17.85 -7.36
CA LYS A 128 -15.50 18.76 -8.43
C LYS A 128 -15.33 18.05 -9.76
N ASN A 129 -16.44 17.65 -10.40
CA ASN A 129 -16.44 16.87 -11.65
C ASN A 129 -15.56 15.61 -11.55
N HIS A 130 -15.75 14.80 -10.49
CA HIS A 130 -14.99 13.58 -10.23
C HIS A 130 -13.48 13.78 -9.99
N ARG A 131 -13.07 15.00 -9.63
CA ARG A 131 -11.68 15.36 -9.32
C ARG A 131 -11.59 15.97 -7.93
N TYR A 132 -10.40 15.87 -7.36
CA TYR A 132 -10.05 16.48 -6.07
C TYR A 132 -8.87 17.44 -6.25
N PRO A 133 -9.15 18.72 -6.54
CA PRO A 133 -8.11 19.74 -6.62
C PRO A 133 -7.33 19.83 -5.31
N VAL A 134 -6.01 20.04 -5.39
CA VAL A 134 -5.12 20.07 -4.22
C VAL A 134 -5.54 21.18 -3.26
N GLU A 135 -5.92 22.34 -3.79
CA GLU A 135 -6.41 23.47 -3.02
C GLU A 135 -7.65 23.16 -2.18
N ASP A 136 -8.55 22.30 -2.67
CA ASP A 136 -9.76 21.93 -1.93
C ASP A 136 -9.45 20.96 -0.79
N ILE A 137 -8.46 20.08 -0.98
CA ILE A 137 -7.94 19.20 0.07
C ILE A 137 -7.30 20.03 1.19
N LEU A 138 -6.43 20.96 0.80
CA LEU A 138 -5.71 21.83 1.75
C LEU A 138 -6.65 22.79 2.48
N ALA A 139 -7.73 23.24 1.85
CA ALA A 139 -8.72 24.12 2.47
C ALA A 139 -9.54 23.45 3.60
N LEU A 140 -9.57 22.11 3.63
CA LEU A 140 -10.24 21.35 4.68
C LEU A 140 -9.32 21.01 5.86
N CYS A 141 -8.01 21.21 5.69
CA CYS A 141 -7.03 21.04 6.76
C CYS A 141 -7.12 22.20 7.77
N ASP A 142 -7.03 21.89 9.06
CA ASP A 142 -6.98 22.85 10.16
C ASP A 142 -5.77 22.59 11.07
N GLU A 143 -5.70 23.28 12.21
CA GLU A 143 -4.63 23.11 13.19
C GLU A 143 -4.55 21.72 13.84
N ASN A 144 -5.62 20.92 13.76
CA ASN A 144 -5.70 19.58 14.32
C ASN A 144 -5.60 18.48 13.24
N THR A 145 -5.42 18.86 11.97
CA THR A 145 -5.25 17.89 10.87
C THR A 145 -3.88 17.23 10.98
N LEU A 146 -3.87 15.98 11.42
CA LEU A 146 -2.65 15.20 11.57
C LEU A 146 -2.20 14.57 10.25
N ALA A 147 -3.16 14.17 9.41
CA ALA A 147 -2.86 13.51 8.14
C ALA A 147 -3.85 13.87 7.04
N VAL A 148 -3.37 13.76 5.80
CA VAL A 148 -4.20 13.66 4.59
C VAL A 148 -4.04 12.26 4.00
N GLN A 149 -5.17 11.63 3.70
CA GLN A 149 -5.23 10.29 3.12
C GLN A 149 -5.89 10.33 1.74
N THR A 150 -5.27 9.72 0.73
CA THR A 150 -5.81 9.67 -0.64
C THR A 150 -5.45 8.42 -1.41
N SER A 151 -6.35 7.94 -2.26
CA SER A 151 -6.00 7.02 -3.34
C SER A 151 -5.24 7.75 -4.44
N TYR A 152 -4.10 7.19 -4.90
CA TYR A 152 -3.36 7.75 -6.02
C TYR A 152 -4.21 7.76 -7.30
N VAL A 153 -4.97 6.69 -7.52
CA VAL A 153 -6.00 6.61 -8.56
C VAL A 153 -7.32 6.22 -7.90
N GLN A 154 -8.33 7.07 -8.02
CA GLN A 154 -9.66 6.84 -7.48
C GLN A 154 -10.33 5.64 -8.18
N TYR A 155 -10.84 4.69 -7.41
CA TYR A 155 -11.35 3.43 -7.95
C TYR A 155 -12.60 3.61 -8.82
N GLY A 156 -13.48 4.55 -8.44
CA GLY A 156 -14.75 4.78 -9.12
C GLY A 156 -14.63 5.66 -10.37
N THR A 157 -13.69 6.61 -10.36
CA THR A 157 -13.61 7.65 -11.39
C THR A 157 -12.37 7.55 -12.27
N GLY A 158 -11.35 6.79 -11.84
CA GLY A 158 -10.04 6.74 -12.50
C GLY A 158 -9.24 8.03 -12.37
N PHE A 159 -9.69 9.01 -11.58
CA PHE A 159 -8.97 10.25 -11.36
C PHE A 159 -7.64 9.97 -10.67
N ARG A 160 -6.54 10.43 -11.28
CA ARG A 160 -5.19 10.32 -10.73
C ARG A 160 -4.83 11.61 -9.98
N GLN A 161 -4.62 11.50 -8.68
CA GLN A 161 -4.25 12.63 -7.81
C GLN A 161 -2.86 13.16 -8.15
N ASP A 162 -2.66 14.47 -8.07
CA ASP A 162 -1.33 15.08 -8.13
C ASP A 162 -0.63 14.96 -6.77
N LEU A 163 -0.07 13.78 -6.50
CA LEU A 163 0.63 13.49 -5.24
C LEU A 163 1.89 14.35 -5.06
N LEU A 164 2.55 14.76 -6.14
CA LEU A 164 3.76 15.58 -6.05
C LEU A 164 3.43 16.99 -5.56
N ALA A 165 2.37 17.61 -6.12
CA ALA A 165 1.91 18.90 -5.65
C ALA A 165 1.35 18.82 -4.23
N LEU A 166 0.54 17.80 -3.94
CA LEU A 166 -0.07 17.61 -2.61
C LEU A 166 1.00 17.35 -1.54
N GLY A 167 1.90 16.40 -1.74
CA GLY A 167 2.93 16.03 -0.77
C GLY A 167 3.89 17.17 -0.41
N ARG A 168 4.26 18.03 -1.38
CA ARG A 168 5.05 19.25 -1.11
C ARG A 168 4.32 20.24 -0.23
N GLU A 169 3.00 20.34 -0.39
CA GLU A 169 2.17 21.24 0.40
C GLU A 169 1.92 20.69 1.81
N LEU A 170 1.82 19.37 1.97
CA LEU A 170 1.66 18.71 3.27
C LEU A 170 2.94 18.75 4.11
N GLU A 171 4.10 18.51 3.49
CA GLU A 171 5.42 18.59 4.14
C GLU A 171 5.63 19.97 4.78
N LYS A 172 5.34 21.06 4.05
CA LYS A 172 5.44 22.44 4.58
C LYS A 172 4.55 22.70 5.80
N ARG A 173 3.48 21.92 5.96
CA ARG A 173 2.49 22.05 7.04
C ARG A 173 2.73 21.04 8.17
N ASN A 174 3.73 20.17 8.05
CA ASN A 174 3.95 19.03 8.95
C ASN A 174 2.70 18.13 9.08
N VAL A 175 2.00 17.91 7.97
CA VAL A 175 0.84 17.02 7.89
C VAL A 175 1.25 15.72 7.23
N LEU A 176 0.95 14.58 7.86
CA LEU A 176 1.33 13.27 7.34
C LEU A 176 0.60 12.95 6.03
N PHE A 177 1.27 12.25 5.12
CA PHE A 177 0.70 11.87 3.84
C PHE A 177 0.54 10.36 3.69
N ILE A 178 -0.72 9.92 3.63
CA ILE A 178 -1.11 8.51 3.52
C ILE A 178 -1.68 8.26 2.12
N VAL A 179 -1.08 7.33 1.36
CA VAL A 179 -1.41 7.08 -0.04
C VAL A 179 -1.84 5.63 -0.28
N ASN A 180 -3.00 5.44 -0.88
CA ASN A 180 -3.42 4.15 -1.41
C ASN A 180 -3.08 4.04 -2.90
N ALA A 181 -2.09 3.23 -3.25
CA ALA A 181 -1.59 3.05 -4.60
C ALA A 181 -2.22 1.85 -5.33
N THR A 182 -3.25 1.20 -4.76
CA THR A 182 -3.83 -0.06 -5.27
C THR A 182 -4.26 -0.02 -6.74
N GLN A 183 -4.79 1.10 -7.23
CA GLN A 183 -5.20 1.26 -8.64
C GLN A 183 -4.10 1.84 -9.54
N ALA A 184 -2.96 2.22 -8.98
CA ALA A 184 -1.89 2.93 -9.67
C ALA A 184 -0.63 2.07 -9.84
N PHE A 185 -0.19 1.43 -8.76
CA PHE A 185 0.97 0.54 -8.76
C PHE A 185 0.63 -0.78 -9.46
N PRO A 186 1.51 -1.34 -10.32
CA PRO A 186 2.88 -0.91 -10.60
C PRO A 186 3.03 0.05 -11.80
N PHE A 187 1.96 0.45 -12.48
CA PHE A 187 2.04 1.24 -13.72
C PHE A 187 2.42 2.70 -13.50
N PHE A 188 2.01 3.26 -12.37
CA PHE A 188 2.44 4.57 -11.87
C PHE A 188 2.99 4.35 -10.47
N PRO A 189 4.24 3.86 -10.33
CA PRO A 189 4.81 3.64 -9.01
C PRO A 189 5.00 5.00 -8.31
N PRO A 190 4.41 5.21 -7.12
CA PRO A 190 4.65 6.42 -6.35
C PRO A 190 6.11 6.49 -5.94
N ASP A 191 6.69 7.69 -6.02
CA ASP A 191 8.02 7.97 -5.50
C ASP A 191 7.86 8.45 -4.06
N MET A 192 8.13 7.56 -3.10
CA MET A 192 7.91 7.81 -1.66
C MET A 192 8.63 9.09 -1.21
N ARG A 193 9.86 9.31 -1.68
CA ARG A 193 10.69 10.45 -1.30
C ARG A 193 10.25 11.72 -2.01
N ALA A 194 10.13 11.70 -3.33
CA ALA A 194 9.82 12.91 -4.09
C ALA A 194 8.40 13.44 -3.83
N MET A 195 7.48 12.55 -3.45
CA MET A 195 6.09 12.88 -3.13
C MET A 195 5.85 13.04 -1.61
N ASN A 196 6.88 12.97 -0.76
CA ASN A 196 6.76 13.09 0.70
C ASN A 196 5.69 12.17 1.30
N ILE A 197 5.69 10.89 0.93
CA ILE A 197 4.69 9.92 1.40
C ILE A 197 5.19 9.28 2.71
N ASP A 198 4.39 9.36 3.75
CA ASP A 198 4.68 8.75 5.04
C ASP A 198 4.22 7.30 5.13
N VAL A 199 3.07 7.01 4.52
CA VAL A 199 2.47 5.68 4.51
C VAL A 199 1.91 5.40 3.13
N LEU A 200 2.24 4.25 2.56
CA LEU A 200 1.69 3.74 1.31
C LEU A 200 1.09 2.36 1.49
N THR A 201 -0.13 2.18 0.98
CA THR A 201 -0.78 0.87 0.90
C THR A 201 -1.03 0.47 -0.56
N CYS A 202 -0.87 -0.80 -0.90
CA CYS A 202 -1.20 -1.30 -2.24
C CYS A 202 -1.59 -2.78 -2.25
N SER A 203 -2.85 -3.08 -2.56
CA SER A 203 -3.27 -4.45 -2.82
C SER A 203 -2.79 -4.95 -4.18
N VAL A 204 -1.89 -5.93 -4.18
CA VAL A 204 -1.16 -6.39 -5.38
C VAL A 204 -1.92 -7.43 -6.23
N HIS A 205 -3.10 -7.89 -5.77
CA HIS A 205 -3.96 -8.82 -6.51
C HIS A 205 -4.64 -8.18 -7.73
N LYS A 206 -4.65 -6.85 -7.83
CA LYS A 206 -5.17 -6.12 -8.99
C LYS A 206 -4.07 -5.98 -10.01
N TRP A 207 -3.53 -4.78 -10.21
CA TRP A 207 -2.57 -4.51 -11.27
C TRP A 207 -1.18 -5.13 -11.07
N GLY A 208 -0.88 -5.66 -9.88
CA GLY A 208 0.36 -6.37 -9.57
C GLY A 208 0.39 -7.85 -9.98
N PHE A 209 -0.74 -8.41 -10.45
CA PHE A 209 -0.83 -9.80 -10.94
C PHE A 209 -0.45 -10.90 -9.94
N ALA A 210 -0.38 -10.57 -8.65
CA ALA A 210 0.21 -11.43 -7.63
C ALA A 210 -0.79 -12.39 -6.95
N GLY A 211 -2.07 -12.36 -7.34
CA GLY A 211 -3.13 -13.09 -6.63
C GLY A 211 -3.36 -12.57 -5.20
N HIS A 212 -4.11 -13.32 -4.38
CA HIS A 212 -4.50 -12.93 -3.03
C HIS A 212 -3.37 -13.12 -1.99
N ILE A 213 -2.21 -12.49 -2.21
CA ILE A 213 -1.04 -12.63 -1.34
C ILE A 213 -0.90 -11.51 -0.28
N GLY A 214 -1.81 -10.53 -0.29
CA GLY A 214 -1.84 -9.44 0.68
C GLY A 214 -1.75 -8.05 0.07
N THR A 215 -1.24 -7.12 0.87
CA THR A 215 -1.10 -5.69 0.56
C THR A 215 0.28 -5.21 0.95
N LEU A 216 0.97 -4.51 0.05
CA LEU A 216 2.18 -3.77 0.40
C LEU A 216 1.78 -2.71 1.43
N TYR A 217 2.50 -2.68 2.54
CA TYR A 217 2.39 -1.66 3.57
C TYR A 217 3.77 -1.04 3.75
N VAL A 218 3.96 0.13 3.15
CA VAL A 218 5.24 0.82 3.11
C VAL A 218 5.12 2.04 4.01
N THR A 219 6.09 2.24 4.88
CA THR A 219 6.13 3.38 5.79
C THR A 219 7.45 4.11 5.60
N SER A 220 7.51 5.43 5.77
CA SER A 220 8.78 6.15 5.80
C SER A 220 9.52 5.84 7.11
N GLU A 221 10.85 5.93 7.09
CA GLU A 221 11.66 5.82 8.30
C GLU A 221 11.20 6.81 9.38
N GLU A 222 10.98 8.06 9.00
CA GLU A 222 10.50 9.12 9.89
C GLU A 222 9.14 8.79 10.51
N PHE A 223 8.20 8.26 9.70
CA PHE A 223 6.90 7.81 10.22
C PHE A 223 7.08 6.71 11.27
N ARG A 224 7.89 5.67 10.99
CA ARG A 224 8.09 4.55 11.93
C ARG A 224 8.76 4.97 13.23
N GLN A 225 9.71 5.90 13.18
CA GLN A 225 10.40 6.40 14.37
C GLN A 225 9.43 7.20 15.27
N ASN A 226 8.55 7.99 14.68
CA ASN A 226 7.59 8.83 15.42
C ASN A 226 6.33 8.07 15.84
N HIS A 227 5.90 7.08 15.05
CA HIS A 227 4.69 6.28 15.21
C HIS A 227 5.06 4.78 15.14
N PRO A 228 5.71 4.23 16.19
CA PRO A 228 6.12 2.84 16.19
C PRO A 228 4.92 1.91 16.06
N SER A 229 5.17 0.71 15.52
CA SER A 229 4.14 -0.30 15.29
C SER A 229 3.29 -0.52 16.56
N PRO A 230 1.95 -0.55 16.44
CA PRO A 230 1.06 -0.79 17.58
C PRO A 230 1.01 -2.27 18.00
N ILE A 231 1.69 -3.14 17.24
CA ILE A 231 1.78 -4.58 17.48
C ILE A 231 3.25 -5.03 17.41
N ALA A 232 3.55 -6.13 18.10
CA ALA A 232 4.83 -6.82 18.02
C ALA A 232 4.61 -8.32 17.82
N GLY A 233 5.52 -8.96 17.12
CA GLY A 233 5.54 -10.42 16.91
C GLY A 233 6.89 -11.02 17.29
N TRP A 234 7.01 -12.34 17.20
CA TRP A 234 8.25 -13.06 17.50
C TRP A 234 9.45 -12.62 16.62
N LEU A 235 9.19 -12.21 15.37
CA LEU A 235 10.20 -11.62 14.47
C LEU A 235 10.52 -10.14 14.77
N SER A 236 9.92 -9.53 15.81
CA SER A 236 10.26 -8.18 16.26
C SER A 236 11.40 -8.16 17.29
N VAL A 237 11.93 -9.34 17.65
CA VAL A 237 13.04 -9.47 18.61
C VAL A 237 14.35 -9.21 17.88
N ASP A 238 15.18 -8.33 18.44
CA ASP A 238 16.56 -8.17 18.01
C ASP A 238 17.38 -9.38 18.50
N VAL A 239 17.75 -10.25 17.56
CA VAL A 239 18.57 -11.45 17.83
C VAL A 239 20.06 -11.18 17.65
N SER A 240 20.46 -9.94 17.32
CA SER A 240 21.88 -9.61 17.14
C SER A 240 22.69 -9.58 18.44
N GLU A 241 22.03 -9.60 19.60
CA GLU A 241 22.67 -9.66 20.93
C GLU A 241 22.68 -11.07 21.55
N SER A 242 22.11 -12.09 20.90
CA SER A 242 22.13 -13.46 21.44
C SER A 242 23.32 -14.27 20.93
N ASP A 243 24.52 -13.87 21.33
CA ASP A 243 25.69 -14.76 21.40
C ASP A 243 25.69 -15.45 22.79
N ASP A 244 24.88 -16.49 22.96
CA ASP A 244 24.95 -17.44 24.09
C ASP A 244 24.69 -18.88 23.61
#